data_AF-A0A0B1SI53-F1
#
_entry.id   AF-A0A0B1SI53-F1
#
_cell.length_a   1.000
_cell.length_b   1.000
_cell.length_c   1.000
_cell.angle_alpha   90.00
_cell.angle_beta   90.00
_cell.angle_gamma   90.00
#
_symmetry.space_group_name_H-M   'P 1'
#
loop_
_entity.id
_entity.type
_entity.pdbx_description
1 polymer ?
#
loop_
_entity_poly.entity_id
_entity_poly.type
_entity_poly.pdbx_seq_one_letter_code
_entity_poly.pdbx_strand_id
1 'polypeptide(L)'
;MAYVSCVKQALGATRLWPGKLRIYRRAHGWVRDGFITTDKWSDVDFMLHGWKLQTVGEQGWESPFKKNIDPTKCGTGYSGWEWIESKHVNTSVIRRELASFEKYSGKTYAKEATNLMYITMPDIGVCYPNCDANT
;
A
#
# COMPACT_ATOMS: atom_id res chain seq x y z
N MET A 1 11.34 -8.61 2.51
CA MET A 1 10.75 -7.46 3.24
C MET A 1 11.56 -7.18 4.49
N ALA A 2 12.43 -6.19 4.44
CA ALA A 2 13.01 -5.60 5.64
C ALA A 2 12.42 -4.18 5.74
N TYR A 3 11.34 -4.01 6.50
CA TYR A 3 10.74 -2.68 6.72
C TYR A 3 10.20 -2.55 8.14
N VAL A 4 10.74 -1.56 8.87
CA VAL A 4 10.13 -0.73 9.95
C VAL A 4 9.38 -1.49 11.07
N SER A 5 9.78 -2.73 11.29
CA SER A 5 9.34 -3.50 12.45
C SER A 5 9.94 -2.94 13.74
N CYS A 6 11.24 -2.63 13.72
CA CYS A 6 11.98 -2.16 14.90
C CYS A 6 11.46 -0.83 15.45
N VAL A 7 11.07 0.12 14.57
CA VAL A 7 10.54 1.42 15.02
C VAL A 7 9.16 1.28 15.66
N LYS A 8 8.27 0.47 15.06
CA LYS A 8 6.97 0.17 15.67
C LYS A 8 7.13 -0.57 17.01
N GLN A 9 8.08 -1.50 17.11
CA GLN A 9 8.38 -2.17 18.38
C GLN A 9 8.92 -1.21 19.43
N ALA A 10 9.83 -0.30 19.06
CA ALA A 10 10.41 0.68 19.98
C ALA A 10 9.39 1.72 20.46
N LEU A 11 8.45 2.14 19.60
CA LEU A 11 7.41 3.12 19.93
C LEU A 11 6.14 2.50 20.52
N GLY A 12 6.04 1.16 20.49
CA GLY A 12 4.85 0.41 20.90
C GLY A 12 3.65 0.65 19.98
N ALA A 13 2.44 0.56 20.54
CA ALA A 13 1.19 0.81 19.80
C ALA A 13 0.92 2.30 19.52
N THR A 14 1.72 3.19 20.10
CA THR A 14 1.55 4.63 19.93
C THR A 14 1.90 5.04 18.50
N ARG A 15 0.94 5.66 17.83
CA ARG A 15 1.08 6.15 16.44
C ARG A 15 0.87 7.65 16.32
N LEU A 16 0.19 8.26 17.29
CA LEU A 16 -0.24 9.65 17.27
C LEU A 16 0.42 10.40 18.43
N TRP A 17 1.21 11.42 18.10
CA TRP A 17 1.76 12.40 19.05
C TRP A 17 1.24 13.77 18.64
N PRO A 18 0.15 14.27 19.30
CA PRO A 18 -0.50 15.52 18.92
C PRO A 18 0.49 16.68 18.75
N GLY A 19 0.39 17.38 17.62
CA GLY A 19 1.27 18.52 17.29
C GLY A 19 2.73 18.17 16.98
N LYS A 20 3.10 16.89 16.89
CA LYS A 20 4.50 16.46 16.68
C LYS A 20 4.65 15.45 15.54
N LEU A 21 4.15 14.23 15.73
CA LEU A 21 4.40 13.10 14.84
C LEU A 21 3.13 12.27 14.65
N ARG A 22 2.90 11.80 13.41
CA ARG A 22 1.87 10.82 13.08
C ARG A 22 2.47 9.72 12.23
N ILE A 23 2.36 8.47 12.68
CA ILE A 23 2.74 7.29 11.91
C ILE A 23 1.47 6.70 11.30
N TYR A 24 1.33 6.74 9.98
CA TYR A 24 0.15 6.20 9.28
C TYR A 24 0.09 4.67 9.33
N ARG A 25 -1.12 4.10 9.13
CA ARG A 25 -1.29 2.63 9.09
C ARG A 25 -0.64 2.10 7.82
N ARG A 26 -0.41 0.80 7.74
CA ARG A 26 -0.01 0.22 6.46
C ARG A 26 -1.07 0.55 5.40
N ALA A 27 -0.67 0.75 4.15
CA ALA A 27 -1.56 1.19 3.06
C ALA A 27 -2.30 2.52 3.27
N HIS A 28 -2.10 3.21 4.41
CA HIS A 28 -2.59 4.56 4.66
C HIS A 28 -1.38 5.49 4.68
N GLY A 29 -1.51 6.69 4.11
CA GLY A 29 -0.42 7.63 3.94
C GLY A 29 -0.11 7.89 2.46
N TRP A 30 1.01 8.57 2.19
CA TRP A 30 1.32 9.03 0.83
C TRP A 30 1.53 7.90 -0.17
N VAL A 31 2.00 6.70 0.21
CA VAL A 31 2.32 5.68 -0.79
C VAL A 31 1.92 4.27 -0.34
N ARG A 32 1.15 3.57 -1.18
CA ARG A 32 0.81 2.16 -0.99
C ARG A 32 1.65 1.30 -1.93
N ASP A 33 2.21 0.20 -1.40
CA ASP A 33 2.94 -0.76 -2.23
C ASP A 33 1.99 -1.42 -3.24
N GLY A 34 2.33 -1.39 -4.53
CA GLY A 34 1.52 -2.01 -5.58
C GLY A 34 1.50 -3.53 -5.49
N PHE A 35 2.59 -4.14 -5.01
CA PHE A 35 2.74 -5.60 -4.92
C PHE A 35 1.62 -6.25 -4.10
N ILE A 36 1.19 -5.61 -3.00
CA ILE A 36 0.19 -6.18 -2.09
C ILE A 36 -1.22 -6.22 -2.66
N THR A 37 -1.47 -5.56 -3.81
CA THR A 37 -2.76 -5.59 -4.53
C THR A 37 -2.57 -5.82 -6.02
N THR A 38 -1.52 -6.54 -6.43
CA THR A 38 -1.28 -6.87 -7.84
C THR A 38 -1.29 -5.62 -8.75
N ASP A 39 -0.70 -4.53 -8.27
CA ASP A 39 -0.64 -3.20 -8.89
C ASP A 39 -1.99 -2.55 -9.21
N LYS A 40 -3.07 -3.06 -8.61
CA LYS A 40 -4.39 -2.42 -8.67
C LYS A 40 -4.41 -1.17 -7.78
N TRP A 41 -5.18 -0.18 -8.21
CA TRP A 41 -5.33 1.10 -7.53
C TRP A 41 -6.76 1.64 -7.62
N SER A 42 -7.08 2.60 -6.76
CA SER A 42 -8.38 3.25 -6.67
C SER A 42 -8.22 4.75 -6.39
N ASP A 43 -9.30 5.52 -6.46
CA ASP A 43 -9.25 6.99 -6.36
C ASP A 43 -8.79 7.52 -4.98
N VAL A 44 -8.77 6.65 -3.97
CA VAL A 44 -8.28 6.99 -2.63
C VAL A 44 -6.76 6.80 -2.48
N ASP A 45 -6.10 6.22 -3.49
CA ASP A 45 -4.65 6.05 -3.50
C ASP A 45 -3.97 7.36 -3.96
N PHE A 46 -3.05 7.88 -3.14
CA PHE A 46 -2.32 9.11 -3.45
C PHE A 46 -1.10 8.88 -4.36
N MET A 47 -0.34 7.80 -4.11
CA MET A 47 0.82 7.42 -4.92
C MET A 47 1.02 5.89 -4.84
N LEU A 48 1.44 5.30 -5.95
CA LEU A 48 1.73 3.86 -6.06
C LEU A 48 3.24 3.63 -5.90
N HIS A 49 3.63 2.90 -4.86
CA HIS A 49 5.01 2.50 -4.61
C HIS A 49 5.30 1.24 -5.41
N GLY A 50 6.43 1.22 -6.14
CA GLY A 50 6.80 0.06 -6.96
C GLY A 50 7.72 0.38 -8.14
N TRP A 51 7.87 1.65 -8.53
CA TRP A 51 8.77 2.07 -9.62
C TRP A 51 10.25 2.11 -9.24
N LYS A 52 10.76 1.07 -8.55
CA LYS A 52 12.21 0.98 -8.29
C LYS A 52 13.01 0.81 -9.58
N LEU A 53 12.39 0.21 -10.60
CA LEU A 53 12.92 0.11 -11.95
C LEU A 53 12.39 1.30 -12.77
N GLN A 54 13.29 1.97 -13.50
CA GLN A 54 12.99 3.17 -14.27
C GLN A 54 12.10 2.88 -15.50
N THR A 55 11.83 1.59 -15.77
CA THR A 55 11.11 1.13 -16.96
C THR A 55 9.98 0.18 -16.59
N VAL A 56 8.76 0.52 -17.02
CA VAL A 56 7.57 -0.33 -16.91
C VAL A 56 7.80 -1.66 -17.62
N GLY A 57 7.53 -2.77 -16.92
CA GLY A 57 7.68 -4.13 -17.45
C GLY A 57 9.12 -4.66 -17.44
N GLU A 58 10.09 -3.86 -17.00
CA GLU A 58 11.47 -4.32 -16.86
C GLU A 58 11.55 -5.49 -15.87
N GLN A 59 12.31 -6.52 -16.24
CA GLN A 59 12.45 -7.77 -15.46
C GLN A 59 11.11 -8.46 -15.15
N GLY A 60 10.05 -8.19 -15.92
CA GLY A 60 8.73 -8.79 -15.72
C GLY A 60 7.97 -8.23 -14.51
N TRP A 61 8.39 -7.09 -13.95
CA TRP A 61 7.64 -6.43 -12.88
C TRP A 61 6.28 -5.96 -13.39
N GLU A 62 5.25 -6.31 -12.64
CA GLU A 62 3.90 -5.88 -12.90
C GLU A 62 3.76 -4.36 -12.65
N SER A 63 2.86 -3.71 -13.39
CA SER A 63 2.71 -2.26 -13.38
C SER A 63 1.24 -1.86 -13.58
N PRO A 64 0.79 -0.76 -12.96
CA PRO A 64 -0.51 -0.16 -13.27
C PRO A 64 -0.54 0.50 -14.65
N PHE A 65 0.61 0.77 -15.25
CA PHE A 65 0.77 1.60 -16.45
C PHE A 65 1.16 0.78 -17.66
N LYS A 66 0.73 1.24 -18.84
CA LYS A 66 1.08 0.63 -20.12
C LYS A 66 2.53 0.93 -20.52
N LYS A 67 3.09 2.03 -20.04
CA LYS A 67 4.45 2.51 -20.32
C LYS A 67 4.89 3.53 -19.27
N ASN A 68 6.16 3.94 -19.35
CA ASN A 68 6.70 5.00 -18.50
C ASN A 68 5.87 6.28 -18.59
N ILE A 69 5.73 6.95 -17.44
CA ILE A 69 5.09 8.26 -17.37
C ILE A 69 5.92 9.25 -18.17
N ASP A 70 5.26 9.96 -19.07
CA ASP A 70 5.83 11.05 -19.84
C ASP A 70 5.52 12.37 -19.11
N PRO A 71 6.51 13.03 -18.48
CA PRO A 71 6.28 14.24 -17.71
C PRO A 71 5.70 15.39 -18.54
N THR A 72 5.90 15.37 -19.86
CA THR A 72 5.37 16.40 -20.77
C THR A 72 3.85 16.31 -20.92
N LYS A 73 3.25 15.17 -20.55
CA LYS A 73 1.80 14.94 -20.61
C LYS A 73 1.08 15.18 -19.29
N CYS A 74 1.79 15.51 -18.22
CA CYS A 74 1.19 15.79 -16.91
C CYS A 74 0.14 16.92 -17.02
N GLY A 75 -1.04 16.71 -16.43
CA GLY A 75 -2.12 17.68 -16.45
C GLY A 75 -3.04 17.56 -15.23
N THR A 76 -4.25 18.09 -15.35
CA THR A 76 -5.25 18.07 -14.27
C THR A 76 -5.82 16.66 -14.08
N GLY A 77 -5.93 16.20 -12.83
CA GLY A 77 -6.48 14.89 -12.52
C GLY A 77 -5.62 13.77 -13.11
N TYR A 78 -6.24 12.86 -13.85
CA TYR A 78 -5.54 11.75 -14.49
C TYR A 78 -5.06 12.05 -15.93
N SER A 79 -5.13 13.30 -16.38
CA SER A 79 -4.59 13.69 -17.67
C SER A 79 -3.09 13.37 -17.75
N GLY A 80 -2.71 12.60 -18.77
CA GLY A 80 -1.33 12.13 -18.98
C GLY A 80 -0.99 10.78 -18.35
N TRP A 81 -1.88 10.23 -17.53
CA TRP A 81 -1.68 8.90 -16.97
C TRP A 81 -2.16 7.87 -17.99
N GLU A 82 -1.25 7.07 -18.53
CA GLU A 82 -1.58 5.98 -19.46
C GLU A 82 -1.67 4.64 -18.71
N TRP A 83 -2.68 4.51 -17.84
CA TRP A 83 -2.89 3.30 -17.04
C TRP A 83 -3.58 2.17 -17.81
N ILE A 84 -3.46 0.96 -17.28
CA ILE A 84 -4.20 -0.21 -17.70
C ILE A 84 -5.56 -0.15 -17.02
N GLU A 85 -6.64 -0.05 -17.80
CA GLU A 85 -8.00 0.17 -17.29
C GLU A 85 -8.43 -0.88 -16.25
N SER A 86 -8.08 -2.15 -16.46
CA SER A 86 -8.36 -3.23 -15.51
C SER A 86 -7.61 -3.16 -14.18
N LYS A 87 -6.60 -2.27 -14.06
CA LYS A 87 -5.87 -2.02 -12.81
C LYS A 87 -6.51 -0.92 -11.98
N HIS A 88 -7.36 -0.07 -12.56
CA HIS A 88 -8.17 0.87 -11.81
C HIS A 88 -9.45 0.18 -11.34
N VAL A 89 -9.63 0.09 -10.03
CA VAL A 89 -10.70 -0.69 -9.42
C VAL A 89 -11.40 0.08 -8.30
N ASN A 90 -12.61 -0.35 -7.96
CA ASN A 90 -13.30 0.17 -6.79
C ASN A 90 -12.48 -0.10 -5.51
N THR A 91 -12.48 0.85 -4.58
CA THR A 91 -11.79 0.75 -3.28
C THR A 91 -12.14 -0.52 -2.49
N SER A 92 -13.34 -1.07 -2.65
CA SER A 92 -13.73 -2.34 -2.03
C SER A 92 -12.88 -3.53 -2.48
N VAL A 93 -12.40 -3.53 -3.73
CA VAL A 93 -11.48 -4.54 -4.27
C VAL A 93 -10.13 -4.43 -3.59
N ILE A 94 -9.59 -3.21 -3.48
CA ILE A 94 -8.34 -2.93 -2.76
C ILE A 94 -8.44 -3.42 -1.31
N ARG A 95 -9.52 -3.08 -0.60
CA ARG A 95 -9.76 -3.53 0.77
C ARG A 95 -9.73 -5.07 0.89
N ARG A 96 -10.39 -5.77 -0.04
CA ARG A 96 -10.43 -7.25 -0.05
C ARG A 96 -9.06 -7.87 -0.28
N GLU A 97 -8.25 -7.29 -1.16
CA GLU A 97 -6.89 -7.79 -1.44
C GLU A 97 -5.96 -7.53 -0.26
N LEU A 98 -6.04 -6.36 0.37
CA LEU A 98 -5.33 -6.07 1.61
C LEU A 98 -5.67 -7.08 2.71
N ALA A 99 -6.96 -7.34 2.94
CA ALA A 99 -7.40 -8.33 3.93
C ALA A 99 -6.89 -9.75 3.60
N SER A 100 -6.87 -10.12 2.32
CA SER A 100 -6.39 -11.42 1.86
C SER A 100 -4.89 -11.56 2.05
N PHE A 101 -4.12 -10.51 1.72
CA PHE A 101 -2.68 -10.45 1.93
C PHE A 101 -2.33 -10.55 3.41
N GLU A 102 -2.99 -9.78 4.28
CA GLU A 102 -2.78 -9.84 5.74
C GLU A 102 -3.04 -11.25 6.29
N LYS A 103 -4.16 -11.88 5.89
CA LYS A 103 -4.49 -13.25 6.28
C LYS A 103 -3.49 -14.27 5.75
N TYR A 104 -3.00 -14.09 4.53
CA TYR A 104 -1.99 -14.95 3.92
C TYR A 104 -0.64 -14.82 4.64
N SER A 105 -0.16 -13.60 4.87
CA SER A 105 1.10 -13.32 5.56
C SER A 105 1.10 -13.86 6.99
N GLY A 106 0.01 -13.65 7.73
CA GLY A 106 -0.13 -14.16 9.10
C GLY A 106 -0.11 -15.70 9.19
N LYS A 107 -0.44 -16.41 8.10
CA LYS A 107 -0.43 -17.88 8.03
C LYS A 107 0.85 -18.48 7.49
N THR A 108 1.50 -17.80 6.54
CA THR A 108 2.58 -18.39 5.73
C THR A 108 3.98 -17.93 6.13
N TYR A 109 4.11 -16.81 6.83
CA TYR A 109 5.41 -16.36 7.29
C TYR A 109 5.89 -17.21 8.47
N ALA A 110 7.22 -17.39 8.58
CA ALA A 110 7.85 -18.15 9.65
C ALA A 110 7.43 -17.61 11.03
N LYS A 111 7.34 -18.48 12.04
CA LYS A 111 6.83 -18.12 13.37
C LYS A 111 7.64 -16.98 14.00
N GLU A 112 8.95 -16.99 13.77
CA GLU A 112 9.90 -15.98 14.21
C GLU A 112 9.55 -14.60 13.63
N ALA A 113 9.01 -14.56 12.41
CA ALA A 113 8.55 -13.34 11.74
C ALA A 113 7.10 -12.96 12.11
N THR A 114 6.30 -13.87 12.67
CA THR A 114 4.90 -13.62 13.07
C THR A 114 4.72 -13.40 14.57
N ASN A 115 5.78 -13.52 15.38
CA ASN A 115 5.78 -13.14 16.80
C ASN A 115 5.44 -11.66 17.07
N LEU A 116 5.27 -10.85 16.03
CA LEU A 116 4.87 -9.45 16.10
C LEU A 116 3.36 -9.32 15.88
N MET A 117 2.64 -8.77 16.86
CA MET A 117 1.17 -8.70 16.86
C MET A 117 0.57 -8.05 15.61
N TYR A 118 1.24 -7.06 15.02
CA TYR A 118 0.76 -6.37 13.81
C TYR A 118 1.03 -7.14 12.49
N ILE A 119 1.52 -8.38 12.58
CA ILE A 119 1.67 -9.30 11.45
C ILE A 119 0.62 -10.42 11.53
N THR A 120 0.17 -10.79 12.73
CA THR A 120 -0.79 -11.89 12.96
C THR A 120 -2.24 -11.48 12.95
N MET A 121 -2.55 -10.20 13.20
CA MET A 121 -3.91 -9.68 13.15
C MET A 121 -4.11 -8.72 11.95
N PRO A 122 -5.28 -8.73 11.30
CA PRO A 122 -5.62 -7.73 10.29
C PRO A 122 -5.55 -6.32 10.89
N ASP A 123 -4.80 -5.43 10.25
CA ASP A 123 -4.64 -4.01 10.65
C ASP A 123 -5.51 -3.12 9.76
N ILE A 124 -5.53 -3.39 8.44
CA ILE A 124 -6.07 -2.45 7.44
C ILE A 124 -7.18 -3.05 6.57
N GLY A 125 -7.19 -4.36 6.35
CA GLY A 125 -8.17 -5.02 5.48
C GLY A 125 -9.62 -4.91 5.94
N VAL A 126 -9.85 -4.56 7.20
CA VAL A 126 -11.20 -4.41 7.78
C VAL A 126 -11.76 -3.00 7.63
N CYS A 127 -10.89 -1.98 7.68
CA CYS A 127 -11.31 -0.58 7.83
C CYS A 127 -10.83 0.35 6.70
N TYR A 128 -9.99 -0.13 5.77
CA TYR A 128 -9.49 0.68 4.65
C TYR A 128 -10.65 1.24 3.80
N PRO A 129 -10.61 2.51 3.35
CA PRO A 129 -9.49 3.47 3.50
C PRO A 129 -9.58 4.37 4.73
N ASN A 130 -10.58 4.13 5.60
CA ASN A 130 -10.99 5.05 6.66
C ASN A 130 -10.63 4.53 8.06
N CYS A 131 -9.51 3.83 8.20
CA CYS A 131 -9.12 3.20 9.47
C CYS A 131 -8.88 4.16 10.64
N ASP A 132 -8.70 5.45 10.34
CA ASP A 132 -8.44 6.50 11.33
C ASP A 132 -9.61 7.53 11.38
N ALA A 133 -10.79 7.21 10.86
CA ALA A 133 -11.92 8.16 10.82
C ALA A 133 -12.44 8.57 12.22
N ASN A 134 -12.13 7.77 13.25
CA ASN A 134 -12.59 7.97 14.63
C ASN A 134 -11.43 8.23 15.62
N THR A 135 -10.24 8.58 15.14
CA THR A 135 -9.03 8.84 15.96
C THR A 135 -8.59 10.29 15.85
#